data_AF-A0A415HVR7-F1
#
_entry.id   AF-A0A415HVR7-F1
#
_cell.length_a   1.000
_cell.length_b   1.000
_cell.length_c   1.000
_cell.angle_alpha   90.00
_cell.angle_beta   90.00
_cell.angle_gamma   90.00
#
_symmetry.space_group_name_H-M   'P 1'
#
loop_
_entity.id
_entity.type
_entity.pdbx_description
1 polymer ?
#
loop_
_entity_poly.entity_id
_entity_poly.type
_entity_poly.pdbx_seq_one_letter_code
_entity_poly.pdbx_strand_id
1 'polypeptide(L)'
;MKRQIRRGVFESNSSSMHALCVMKKSEQYTPEEILDSLYLYDDYETQEKDCIWEPRESNMEFGRSPFKAIGTFADKWLYACASMVEEYNDNTYKELERIAFKYIPGLKKIVMPFTYGCNLNKDNPKNDGDILCKECGMTEDELIEYLMQKEEKWGIEINYWKDRDGDWGYHEPYTGQVDEDILSRFLETENITLEEFLINKKYVVIQDGDECCEFTKIKKTGLINFDAIDHEYPDRE
;
A
#
# COMPACT_ATOMS: atom_id res chain seq x y z
N MET A 1 13.23 -21.22 -21.04
CA MET A 1 13.54 -19.81 -21.41
C MET A 1 14.68 -19.35 -20.53
N LYS A 2 15.71 -18.66 -21.06
CA LYS A 2 16.83 -18.18 -20.23
C LYS A 2 16.34 -16.98 -19.43
N ARG A 3 16.19 -17.13 -18.10
CA ARG A 3 15.83 -16.06 -17.16
C ARG A 3 17.02 -15.10 -17.02
N GLN A 4 16.79 -13.80 -17.21
CA GLN A 4 17.83 -12.78 -17.27
C GLN A 4 17.92 -12.01 -15.94
N ILE A 5 19.12 -11.93 -15.37
CA ILE A 5 19.43 -11.06 -14.22
C ILE A 5 19.92 -9.73 -14.78
N ARG A 6 19.20 -8.62 -14.53
CA ARG A 6 19.53 -7.33 -15.15
C ARG A 6 20.74 -6.66 -14.47
N ARG A 7 21.54 -5.95 -15.26
CA ARG A 7 22.61 -5.06 -14.76
C ARG A 7 22.06 -3.76 -14.14
N GLY A 8 20.83 -3.36 -14.50
CA GLY A 8 20.08 -2.25 -13.91
C GLY A 8 18.57 -2.50 -14.04
N VAL A 9 17.79 -2.14 -13.01
CA VAL A 9 16.32 -2.36 -13.03
C VAL A 9 15.61 -1.36 -13.95
N PHE A 10 16.20 -0.18 -14.22
CA PHE A 10 15.53 0.97 -14.85
C PHE A 10 16.20 1.44 -16.16
N GLU A 11 16.86 0.56 -16.91
CA GLU A 11 17.68 0.95 -18.07
C GLU A 11 16.92 1.46 -19.31
N SER A 12 15.64 1.85 -19.19
CA SER A 12 14.98 2.69 -20.20
C SER A 12 14.02 3.66 -19.53
N ASN A 13 14.01 4.89 -20.06
CA ASN A 13 13.06 6.04 -20.04
C ASN A 13 11.56 5.81 -19.73
N SER A 14 11.23 4.81 -18.93
CA SER A 14 9.91 4.47 -18.45
C SER A 14 9.89 4.85 -16.98
N SER A 15 8.90 5.66 -16.63
CA SER A 15 8.58 6.19 -15.30
C SER A 15 8.31 5.13 -14.22
N SER A 16 8.71 3.86 -14.44
CA SER A 16 8.52 2.76 -13.52
C SER A 16 9.28 3.01 -12.23
N MET A 17 8.57 3.00 -11.10
CA MET A 17 9.11 3.25 -9.75
C MET A 17 9.46 1.98 -8.98
N HIS A 18 8.97 0.85 -9.48
CA HIS A 18 9.02 -0.43 -8.78
C HIS A 18 9.46 -1.54 -9.72
N ALA A 19 10.16 -2.52 -9.16
CA ALA A 19 10.36 -3.82 -9.77
C ALA A 19 10.35 -4.90 -8.71
N LEU A 20 10.10 -6.14 -9.09
CA LEU A 20 10.22 -7.27 -8.17
C LEU A 20 11.49 -8.06 -8.48
N CYS A 21 12.32 -8.30 -7.48
CA CYS A 21 13.38 -9.28 -7.55
C CYS A 21 12.86 -10.60 -6.98
N VAL A 22 12.90 -11.66 -7.80
CA VAL A 22 12.61 -13.02 -7.35
C VAL A 22 13.93 -13.71 -7.02
N MET A 23 14.11 -14.08 -5.76
CA MET A 23 15.29 -14.78 -5.27
C MET A 23 15.15 -16.29 -5.44
N LYS A 24 16.28 -17.00 -5.49
CA LYS A 24 16.32 -18.47 -5.57
C LYS A 24 15.96 -19.16 -4.26
N LYS A 25 16.10 -18.47 -3.12
CA LYS A 25 15.65 -18.97 -1.81
C LYS A 25 14.12 -18.99 -1.81
N SER A 26 13.48 -19.98 -1.20
CA SER A 26 12.01 -20.10 -1.17
C SER A 26 11.43 -20.24 0.24
N GLU A 27 12.18 -19.79 1.24
CA GLU A 27 11.82 -19.86 2.65
C GLU A 27 10.67 -18.92 3.00
N GLN A 28 9.81 -19.34 3.93
CA GLN A 28 8.78 -18.49 4.52
C GLN A 28 9.33 -17.75 5.76
N TYR A 29 8.76 -16.58 6.08
CA TYR A 29 9.09 -15.89 7.34
C TYR A 29 8.69 -16.73 8.55
N THR A 30 9.54 -16.76 9.58
CA THR A 30 9.14 -17.29 10.89
C THR A 30 8.25 -16.27 11.62
N PRO A 31 7.46 -16.69 12.62
CA PRO A 31 6.71 -15.77 13.46
C PRO A 31 7.56 -14.65 14.06
N GLU A 32 8.80 -14.97 14.46
CA GLU A 32 9.76 -13.99 15.00
C GLU A 32 10.16 -12.96 13.95
N GLU A 33 10.48 -13.38 12.72
CA GLU A 33 10.81 -12.46 11.63
C GLU A 33 9.65 -11.56 11.23
N ILE A 34 8.41 -12.04 11.36
CA ILE A 34 7.20 -11.23 11.16
C ILE A 34 7.12 -10.15 12.25
N LEU A 35 7.23 -10.54 13.53
CA LEU A 35 7.16 -9.61 14.64
C LEU A 35 8.32 -8.59 14.65
N ASP A 36 9.53 -8.99 14.24
CA ASP A 36 10.68 -8.08 14.12
C ASP A 36 10.45 -6.95 13.10
N SER A 37 9.50 -7.13 12.17
CA SER A 37 9.18 -6.15 11.11
C SER A 37 8.07 -5.16 11.46
N LEU A 38 7.41 -5.32 12.61
CA LEU A 38 6.25 -4.50 12.99
C LEU A 38 6.24 -4.19 14.48
N TYR A 39 5.52 -3.13 14.84
CA TYR A 39 5.30 -2.75 16.23
C TYR A 39 3.82 -2.94 16.57
N LEU A 40 3.55 -3.76 17.58
CA LEU A 40 2.20 -3.95 18.11
C LEU A 40 2.02 -3.08 19.35
N TYR A 41 0.86 -2.44 19.43
CA TYR A 41 0.41 -1.65 20.55
C TYR A 41 -0.47 -2.49 21.47
N ASP A 42 -0.51 -2.08 22.74
CA ASP A 42 -1.46 -2.59 23.70
C ASP A 42 -2.86 -2.07 23.37
N ASP A 43 -3.86 -2.92 23.55
CA ASP A 43 -5.25 -2.50 23.54
C ASP A 43 -5.62 -1.95 24.92
N TYR A 44 -5.77 -0.62 25.02
CA TYR A 44 -6.13 0.04 26.27
C TYR A 44 -7.54 -0.30 26.77
N GLU A 45 -8.46 -0.66 25.89
CA GLU A 45 -9.84 -1.00 26.24
C GLU A 45 -9.90 -2.40 26.86
N THR A 46 -9.22 -3.37 26.24
CA THR A 46 -9.24 -4.77 26.69
C THR A 46 -8.09 -5.12 27.64
N GLN A 47 -7.08 -4.25 27.77
CA GLN A 47 -5.82 -4.47 28.50
C GLN A 47 -4.95 -5.61 27.91
N GLU A 48 -5.26 -6.07 26.70
CA GLU A 48 -4.42 -7.03 25.98
C GLU A 48 -3.13 -6.34 25.51
N LYS A 49 -2.02 -7.09 25.61
CA LYS A 49 -0.67 -6.60 25.28
C LYS A 49 -0.33 -6.95 23.83
N ASP A 50 0.40 -6.07 23.15
CA ASP A 50 1.01 -6.34 21.85
C ASP A 50 0.02 -6.98 20.84
N CYS A 51 -1.15 -6.36 20.63
CA CYS A 51 -2.24 -6.97 19.86
C CYS A 51 -2.88 -6.06 18.79
N ILE A 52 -2.55 -4.77 18.78
CA ILE A 52 -3.01 -3.81 17.77
C ILE A 52 -1.86 -3.43 16.84
N TRP A 53 -2.06 -3.54 15.53
CA TRP A 53 -1.11 -2.98 14.55
C TRP A 53 -1.65 -1.66 14.00
N GLU A 54 -0.87 -0.58 14.13
CA GLU A 54 -1.24 0.76 13.66
C GLU A 54 -0.17 1.31 12.71
N PRO A 55 -0.24 1.01 11.40
CA PRO A 55 0.63 1.63 10.41
C PRO A 55 0.44 3.15 10.37
N ARG A 56 1.53 3.90 10.15
CA ARG A 56 1.44 5.36 9.94
C ARG A 56 1.19 5.68 8.47
N GLU A 57 0.62 6.84 8.19
CA GLU A 57 0.43 7.37 6.83
C GLU A 57 1.75 7.30 6.02
N SER A 58 2.87 7.72 6.60
CA SER A 58 4.19 7.66 5.95
C SER A 58 4.67 6.25 5.58
N ASN A 59 4.10 5.21 6.18
CA ASN A 59 4.39 3.81 5.83
C ASN A 59 3.61 3.34 4.59
N MET A 60 2.55 4.06 4.21
CA MET A 60 1.66 3.75 3.10
C MET A 60 2.07 4.46 1.79
N GLU A 61 3.20 5.16 1.82
CA GLU A 61 3.74 5.95 0.72
C GLU A 61 4.84 5.19 -0.04
N PHE A 62 4.52 4.79 -1.27
CA PHE A 62 5.39 4.01 -2.15
C PHE A 62 5.67 4.77 -3.46
N GLY A 63 6.21 5.99 -3.36
CA GLY A 63 6.65 6.80 -4.50
C GLY A 63 8.12 6.55 -4.92
N ARG A 64 8.68 7.40 -5.78
CA ARG A 64 10.09 7.27 -6.28
C ARG A 64 11.17 7.35 -5.19
N SER A 65 10.85 7.96 -4.06
CA SER A 65 11.79 8.25 -2.99
C SER A 65 11.10 8.11 -1.62
N PRO A 66 11.80 7.63 -0.58
CA PRO A 66 13.19 7.14 -0.62
C PRO A 66 13.30 5.76 -1.30
N PHE A 67 14.52 5.38 -1.67
CA PHE A 67 14.83 4.01 -2.07
C PHE A 67 14.45 3.02 -0.95
N LYS A 68 13.68 1.97 -1.26
CA LYS A 68 13.35 0.89 -0.31
C LYS A 68 13.49 -0.49 -0.96
N ALA A 69 13.99 -1.45 -0.18
CA ALA A 69 13.91 -2.87 -0.49
C ALA A 69 12.80 -3.48 0.38
N ILE A 70 11.61 -3.63 -0.18
CA ILE A 70 10.40 -4.12 0.46
C ILE A 70 10.49 -5.65 0.51
N GLY A 71 10.97 -6.15 1.64
CA GLY A 71 11.33 -7.56 1.80
C GLY A 71 10.93 -8.18 3.14
N THR A 72 10.18 -7.46 3.98
CA THR A 72 9.61 -7.98 5.23
C THR A 72 8.13 -8.31 5.04
N PHE A 73 7.53 -9.07 5.96
CA PHE A 73 6.08 -9.32 5.91
C PHE A 73 5.28 -8.02 6.00
N ALA A 74 5.61 -7.15 6.97
CA ALA A 74 4.90 -5.89 7.19
C ALA A 74 5.00 -4.95 5.97
N ASP A 75 6.20 -4.71 5.44
CA ASP A 75 6.36 -3.80 4.30
C ASP A 75 5.64 -4.32 3.06
N LYS A 76 5.66 -5.64 2.83
CA LYS A 76 4.92 -6.24 1.69
C LYS A 76 3.42 -6.16 1.87
N TRP A 77 2.92 -6.32 3.09
CA TRP A 77 1.51 -6.17 3.39
C TRP A 77 1.06 -4.74 3.10
N LEU A 78 1.83 -3.75 3.55
CA LEU A 78 1.55 -2.33 3.31
C LEU A 78 1.66 -1.98 1.83
N TYR A 79 2.66 -2.52 1.12
CA TYR A 79 2.80 -2.35 -0.33
C TYR A 79 1.63 -2.98 -1.09
N ALA A 80 1.19 -4.18 -0.72
CA ALA A 80 0.03 -4.81 -1.33
C ALA A 80 -1.26 -4.04 -1.04
N CYS A 81 -1.39 -3.48 0.17
CA CYS A 81 -2.50 -2.59 0.51
C CYS A 81 -2.51 -1.36 -0.41
N ALA A 82 -1.39 -0.65 -0.51
CA ALA A 82 -1.25 0.53 -1.37
C ALA A 82 -1.39 0.25 -2.88
N SER A 83 -1.05 -0.97 -3.30
CA SER A 83 -1.03 -1.35 -4.72
C SER A 83 -2.36 -1.91 -5.21
N MET A 84 -3.07 -2.70 -4.40
CA MET A 84 -4.18 -3.53 -4.86
C MET A 84 -5.53 -3.25 -4.18
N VAL A 85 -5.55 -2.46 -3.09
CA VAL A 85 -6.81 -2.09 -2.43
C VAL A 85 -7.36 -0.84 -3.12
N GLU A 86 -8.52 -0.98 -3.74
CA GLU A 86 -9.20 0.13 -4.40
C GLU A 86 -9.92 1.00 -3.37
N GLU A 87 -10.45 0.37 -2.32
CA GLU A 87 -11.18 1.05 -1.27
C GLU A 87 -11.09 0.29 0.05
N TYR A 88 -11.03 1.01 1.17
CA TYR A 88 -11.03 0.39 2.49
C TYR A 88 -12.19 -0.62 2.65
N ASN A 89 -11.87 -1.77 3.24
CA ASN A 89 -12.79 -2.88 3.46
C ASN A 89 -13.36 -3.55 2.18
N ASP A 90 -12.71 -3.35 1.01
CA ASP A 90 -12.95 -4.17 -0.17
C ASP A 90 -12.48 -5.63 0.01
N ASN A 91 -12.64 -6.45 -1.04
CA ASN A 91 -12.28 -7.86 -0.96
C ASN A 91 -10.76 -8.09 -0.82
N THR A 92 -9.94 -7.22 -1.41
CA THR A 92 -8.48 -7.30 -1.30
C THR A 92 -8.04 -6.96 0.11
N TYR A 93 -8.59 -5.90 0.71
CA TYR A 93 -8.33 -5.52 2.09
C TYR A 93 -8.74 -6.64 3.06
N LYS A 94 -9.92 -7.24 2.87
CA LYS A 94 -10.38 -8.37 3.71
C LYS A 94 -9.46 -9.58 3.62
N GLU A 95 -8.93 -9.87 2.43
CA GLU A 95 -7.95 -10.94 2.26
C GLU A 95 -6.61 -10.61 2.94
N LEU A 96 -6.14 -9.37 2.81
CA LEU A 96 -4.96 -8.88 3.52
C LEU A 96 -5.11 -8.98 5.03
N GLU A 97 -6.25 -8.54 5.57
CA GLU A 97 -6.60 -8.64 6.99
C GLU A 97 -6.63 -10.10 7.46
N ARG A 98 -7.27 -10.99 6.69
CA ARG A 98 -7.29 -12.44 6.98
C ARG A 98 -5.87 -13.02 7.07
N ILE A 99 -4.98 -12.64 6.15
CA ILE A 99 -3.59 -13.11 6.12
C ILE A 99 -2.82 -12.55 7.33
N ALA A 100 -2.99 -11.27 7.66
CA ALA A 100 -2.37 -10.66 8.83
C ALA A 100 -2.79 -11.35 10.13
N PHE A 101 -4.09 -11.56 10.36
CA PHE A 101 -4.58 -12.30 11.55
C PHE A 101 -4.11 -13.75 11.60
N LYS A 102 -3.85 -14.38 10.45
CA LYS A 102 -3.34 -15.74 10.39
C LYS A 102 -1.86 -15.82 10.80
N TYR A 103 -1.04 -14.84 10.43
CA TYR A 103 0.42 -14.94 10.51
C TYR A 103 1.08 -14.04 11.54
N ILE A 104 0.48 -12.91 11.94
CA ILE A 104 1.01 -12.05 13.00
C ILE A 104 0.55 -12.63 14.35
N PRO A 105 1.45 -13.18 15.17
CA PRO A 105 1.08 -13.74 16.47
C PRO A 105 0.46 -12.68 17.38
N GLY A 106 -0.68 -13.00 17.98
CA GLY A 106 -1.34 -12.12 18.95
C GLY A 106 -2.17 -10.98 18.35
N LEU A 107 -2.11 -10.75 17.02
CA LEU A 107 -2.86 -9.68 16.38
C LEU A 107 -4.38 -9.86 16.56
N LYS A 108 -5.05 -8.79 16.98
CA LYS A 108 -6.50 -8.71 17.17
C LYS A 108 -7.14 -7.62 16.32
N LYS A 109 -6.39 -6.57 16.01
CA LYS A 109 -6.90 -5.40 15.32
C LYS A 109 -5.82 -4.75 14.46
N ILE A 110 -6.22 -4.28 13.29
CA ILE A 110 -5.42 -3.38 12.45
C ILE A 110 -6.14 -2.03 12.42
N VAL A 111 -5.43 -0.95 12.72
CA VAL A 111 -5.98 0.41 12.65
C VAL A 111 -5.25 1.14 11.53
N MET A 112 -5.94 1.33 10.41
CA MET A 112 -5.39 2.08 9.29
C MET A 112 -5.25 3.57 9.65
N PRO A 113 -4.22 4.26 9.14
CA PRO A 113 -4.13 5.70 9.27
C PRO A 113 -5.30 6.37 8.54
N PHE A 114 -5.62 7.61 8.89
CA PHE A 114 -6.63 8.40 8.19
C PHE A 114 -5.97 9.46 7.31
N THR A 115 -6.60 9.78 6.19
CA THR A 115 -6.27 10.93 5.33
C THR A 115 -7.44 11.93 5.29
N TYR A 116 -7.25 13.04 4.59
CA TYR A 116 -8.25 14.07 4.38
C TYR A 116 -9.01 13.82 3.08
N GLY A 117 -10.32 13.58 3.19
CA GLY A 117 -11.26 13.59 2.08
C GLY A 117 -11.94 14.95 1.94
N CYS A 118 -12.25 15.35 0.71
CA CYS A 118 -12.89 16.63 0.43
C CYS A 118 -13.86 16.56 -0.75
N ASN A 119 -15.03 17.19 -0.60
CA ASN A 119 -15.98 17.42 -1.69
C ASN A 119 -16.34 18.91 -1.77
N LEU A 120 -16.44 19.43 -2.99
CA LEU A 120 -16.86 20.83 -3.20
C LEU A 120 -18.28 21.02 -2.67
N ASN A 121 -18.50 22.12 -1.94
CA ASN A 121 -19.80 22.44 -1.37
C ASN A 121 -20.65 23.26 -2.35
N LYS A 122 -21.72 22.66 -2.89
CA LYS A 122 -22.68 23.34 -3.79
C LYS A 122 -23.43 24.48 -3.12
N ASP A 123 -23.60 24.41 -1.81
CA ASP A 123 -24.33 25.41 -1.02
C ASP A 123 -23.44 26.61 -0.63
N ASN A 124 -22.14 26.56 -0.96
CA ASN A 124 -21.20 27.65 -0.69
C ASN A 124 -21.39 28.78 -1.72
N PRO A 125 -21.75 30.01 -1.31
CA PRO A 125 -21.97 31.13 -2.24
C PRO A 125 -20.74 31.49 -3.08
N LYS A 126 -19.53 31.15 -2.62
CA LYS A 126 -18.29 31.35 -3.39
C LYS A 126 -18.23 30.49 -4.65
N ASN A 127 -18.94 29.38 -4.67
CA ASN A 127 -18.97 28.42 -5.76
C ASN A 127 -20.11 28.72 -6.77
N ASP A 128 -20.84 29.83 -6.59
CA ASP A 128 -21.87 30.23 -7.56
C ASP A 128 -21.26 30.52 -8.92
N GLY A 129 -21.80 29.87 -9.96
CA GLY A 129 -21.25 29.94 -11.31
C GLY A 129 -20.04 29.05 -11.58
N ASP A 130 -19.45 28.38 -10.57
CA ASP A 130 -18.31 27.48 -10.77
C ASP A 130 -18.74 26.19 -11.49
N ILE A 131 -18.08 25.89 -12.61
CA ILE A 131 -18.42 24.74 -13.47
C ILE A 131 -18.04 23.42 -12.78
N LEU A 132 -16.89 23.36 -12.12
CA LEU A 132 -16.43 22.16 -11.42
C LEU A 132 -17.32 21.83 -10.23
N CYS A 133 -17.75 22.83 -9.46
CA CYS A 133 -18.68 22.62 -8.36
C CYS A 133 -20.07 22.14 -8.83
N LYS A 134 -20.54 22.65 -9.98
CA LYS A 134 -21.80 22.18 -10.59
C LYS A 134 -21.72 20.72 -11.05
N GLU A 135 -20.58 20.31 -11.58
CA GLU A 135 -20.37 18.95 -12.10
C GLU A 135 -20.04 17.93 -11.01
N CYS A 136 -19.25 18.32 -10.00
CA CYS A 136 -18.63 17.39 -9.05
C CYS A 136 -18.88 17.71 -7.56
N GLY A 137 -19.52 18.83 -7.24
CA GLY A 137 -19.83 19.20 -5.87
C GLY A 137 -21.01 18.42 -5.28
N MET A 138 -21.22 18.60 -3.98
CA MET A 138 -22.32 18.00 -3.22
C MET A 138 -23.05 19.07 -2.39
N THR A 139 -24.37 18.96 -2.29
CA THR A 139 -25.13 19.61 -1.19
C THR A 139 -24.87 18.87 0.12
N GLU A 140 -25.26 19.43 1.25
CA GLU A 140 -25.13 18.75 2.56
C GLU A 140 -25.89 17.41 2.59
N ASP A 141 -27.11 17.36 2.04
CA ASP A 141 -27.90 16.12 1.98
C ASP A 141 -27.25 15.05 1.09
N GLU A 142 -26.69 15.45 -0.07
CA GLU A 142 -25.96 14.54 -0.97
C GLU A 142 -24.69 13.99 -0.30
N LEU A 143 -23.98 14.84 0.46
CA LEU A 143 -22.81 14.42 1.24
C LEU A 143 -23.18 13.43 2.34
N ILE A 144 -24.25 13.69 3.10
CA ILE A 144 -24.71 12.79 4.16
C ILE A 144 -25.03 11.41 3.56
N GLU A 145 -25.75 11.36 2.44
CA GLU A 145 -26.07 10.09 1.78
C GLU A 145 -24.80 9.37 1.31
N TYR A 146 -23.85 10.10 0.71
CA TYR A 146 -22.55 9.56 0.31
C TYR A 146 -21.78 8.97 1.50
N LEU A 147 -21.66 9.71 2.60
CA LEU A 147 -20.94 9.27 3.79
C LEU A 147 -21.63 8.08 4.46
N MET A 148 -22.96 8.05 4.54
CA MET A 148 -23.70 6.89 5.06
C MET A 148 -23.40 5.60 4.28
N GLN A 149 -23.29 5.67 2.94
CA GLN A 149 -22.90 4.52 2.12
C GLN A 149 -21.46 4.09 2.41
N LYS A 150 -20.55 5.05 2.66
CA LYS A 150 -19.17 4.77 3.06
C LYS A 150 -19.10 4.14 4.45
N GLU A 151 -19.84 4.65 5.42
CA GLU A 151 -19.92 4.09 6.78
C GLU A 151 -20.40 2.63 6.76
N GLU A 152 -21.43 2.32 5.97
CA GLU A 152 -21.92 0.94 5.80
C GLU A 152 -20.85 0.03 5.19
N LYS A 153 -20.17 0.50 4.13
CA LYS A 153 -19.15 -0.29 3.43
C LYS A 153 -17.89 -0.48 4.28
N TRP A 154 -17.44 0.57 4.96
CA TRP A 154 -16.20 0.60 5.74
C TRP A 154 -16.39 0.07 7.16
N GLY A 155 -17.62 0.07 7.68
CA GLY A 155 -17.92 -0.35 9.04
C GLY A 155 -17.36 0.61 10.09
N ILE A 156 -17.26 1.90 9.77
CA ILE A 156 -16.79 2.96 10.68
C ILE A 156 -17.74 4.15 10.62
N GLU A 157 -17.75 4.97 11.68
CA GLU A 157 -18.45 6.25 11.70
C GLU A 157 -17.57 7.34 11.07
N ILE A 158 -18.14 8.19 10.22
CA ILE A 158 -17.45 9.27 9.51
C ILE A 158 -18.11 10.60 9.86
N ASN A 159 -17.33 11.46 10.52
CA ASN A 159 -17.73 12.84 10.77
C ASN A 159 -17.24 13.76 9.64
N TYR A 160 -18.01 14.80 9.33
CA TYR A 160 -17.65 15.83 8.35
C TYR A 160 -17.75 17.24 8.93
N TRP A 161 -17.10 18.20 8.29
CA TRP A 161 -17.10 19.61 8.65
C TRP A 161 -16.98 20.51 7.40
N LYS A 162 -17.14 21.82 7.57
CA LYS A 162 -16.78 22.81 6.54
C LYS A 162 -15.34 23.26 6.72
N ASP A 163 -14.53 23.14 5.70
CA ASP A 163 -13.14 23.55 5.73
C ASP A 163 -12.96 25.08 5.65
N ARG A 164 -11.73 25.56 5.43
CA ARG A 164 -11.42 26.99 5.37
C ARG A 164 -12.02 27.69 4.15
N ASP A 165 -12.23 26.96 3.06
CA ASP A 165 -12.80 27.47 1.82
C ASP A 165 -14.33 27.38 1.83
N GLY A 166 -14.88 26.58 2.75
CA GLY A 166 -16.30 26.34 2.97
C GLY A 166 -16.77 25.04 2.31
N ASP A 167 -15.83 24.21 1.85
CA ASP A 167 -16.07 22.91 1.24
C ASP A 167 -16.18 21.81 2.30
N TRP A 168 -16.70 20.66 1.91
CA TRP A 168 -16.97 19.56 2.82
C TRP A 168 -15.70 18.75 3.06
N GLY A 169 -15.17 18.79 4.27
CA GLY A 169 -14.04 17.99 4.71
C GLY A 169 -14.49 16.82 5.58
N TYR A 170 -13.81 15.68 5.43
CA TYR A 170 -14.00 14.49 6.28
C TYR A 170 -12.69 13.71 6.39
N HIS A 171 -12.66 12.72 7.28
CA HIS A 171 -11.54 11.78 7.39
C HIS A 171 -11.92 10.42 6.86
N GLU A 172 -11.04 9.80 6.07
CA GLU A 172 -11.22 8.45 5.54
C GLU A 172 -9.98 7.58 5.79
N PRO A 173 -10.13 6.25 5.95
CA PRO A 173 -9.00 5.34 6.09
C PRO A 173 -8.11 5.40 4.84
N TYR A 174 -6.81 5.56 5.06
CA TYR A 174 -5.82 5.64 4.02
C TYR A 174 -5.21 4.28 3.73
N THR A 175 -5.52 3.74 2.55
CA THR A 175 -5.03 2.45 2.06
C THR A 175 -3.70 2.56 1.32
N GLY A 176 -3.14 3.77 1.21
CA GLY A 176 -1.85 4.02 0.58
C GLY A 176 -1.94 4.35 -0.90
N GLN A 177 -0.78 4.62 -1.49
CA GLN A 177 -0.69 4.91 -2.92
C GLN A 177 0.59 4.36 -3.55
N VAL A 178 0.43 3.89 -4.79
CA VAL A 178 1.48 3.60 -5.76
C VAL A 178 1.12 4.28 -7.09
N ASP A 179 2.12 4.65 -7.89
CA ASP A 179 1.87 5.19 -9.23
C ASP A 179 1.37 4.15 -10.24
N GLU A 180 1.79 2.89 -10.08
CA GLU A 180 1.37 1.77 -10.93
C GLU A 180 1.27 0.49 -10.09
N ASP A 181 0.11 -0.18 -10.19
CA ASP A 181 -0.07 -1.53 -9.66
C ASP A 181 0.63 -2.56 -10.54
N ILE A 182 1.93 -2.76 -10.27
CA ILE A 182 2.70 -3.84 -10.88
C ILE A 182 2.50 -5.18 -10.16
N LEU A 183 1.94 -5.17 -8.94
CA LEU A 183 1.83 -6.36 -8.11
C LEU A 183 0.76 -7.29 -8.65
N SER A 184 -0.43 -6.79 -8.98
CA SER A 184 -1.51 -7.64 -9.52
C SER A 184 -1.06 -8.40 -10.76
N ARG A 185 -0.43 -7.70 -11.72
CA ARG A 185 0.11 -8.33 -12.93
C ARG A 185 1.22 -9.33 -12.64
N PHE A 186 2.07 -9.05 -11.64
CA PHE A 186 3.11 -9.98 -11.21
C PHE A 186 2.52 -11.27 -10.64
N LEU A 187 1.54 -11.17 -9.73
CA LEU A 187 0.88 -12.32 -9.13
C LEU A 187 0.23 -13.22 -10.20
N GLU A 188 -0.43 -12.61 -11.18
CA GLU A 188 -1.01 -13.30 -12.33
C GLU A 188 0.05 -13.98 -13.20
N THR A 189 1.13 -13.25 -13.56
CA THR A 189 2.19 -13.72 -14.46
C THR A 189 2.95 -14.92 -13.85
N GLU A 190 3.30 -14.83 -12.57
CA GLU A 190 3.99 -15.89 -11.84
C GLU A 190 3.03 -17.01 -11.36
N ASN A 191 1.72 -16.80 -11.49
CA ASN A 191 0.67 -17.70 -11.02
C ASN A 191 0.82 -18.04 -9.52
N ILE A 192 0.89 -16.99 -8.70
CA ILE A 192 1.12 -17.07 -7.25
C ILE A 192 0.01 -16.31 -6.51
N THR A 193 -0.28 -16.73 -5.28
CA THR A 193 -1.29 -16.04 -4.47
C THR A 193 -0.70 -14.85 -3.74
N LEU A 194 -1.56 -13.90 -3.35
CA LEU A 194 -1.19 -12.80 -2.46
C LEU A 194 -0.58 -13.33 -1.14
N GLU A 195 -1.18 -14.38 -0.57
CA GLU A 195 -0.65 -15.05 0.62
C GLU A 195 0.76 -15.59 0.41
N GLU A 196 1.05 -16.25 -0.73
CA GLU A 196 2.41 -16.71 -1.04
C GLU A 196 3.39 -15.55 -1.16
N PHE A 197 3.01 -14.46 -1.82
CA PHE A 197 3.84 -13.26 -1.95
C PHE A 197 4.24 -12.68 -0.59
N LEU A 198 3.27 -12.55 0.31
CA LEU A 198 3.43 -11.95 1.63
C LEU A 198 4.30 -12.80 2.56
N ILE A 199 4.14 -14.12 2.56
CA ILE A 199 4.83 -14.99 3.52
C ILE A 199 6.19 -15.49 3.02
N ASN A 200 6.49 -15.41 1.73
CA ASN A 200 7.72 -15.98 1.17
C ASN A 200 8.83 -14.92 1.02
N LYS A 201 10.00 -15.19 1.59
CA LYS A 201 11.20 -14.32 1.52
C LYS A 201 11.77 -14.15 0.12
N LYS A 202 11.29 -14.92 -0.85
CA LYS A 202 11.81 -14.92 -2.22
C LYS A 202 11.45 -13.69 -3.02
N TYR A 203 10.30 -13.09 -2.74
CA TYR A 203 9.85 -11.90 -3.44
C TYR A 203 10.35 -10.66 -2.71
N VAL A 204 11.00 -9.75 -3.42
CA VAL A 204 11.42 -8.46 -2.85
C VAL A 204 11.02 -7.39 -3.84
N VAL A 205 10.24 -6.39 -3.40
CA VAL A 205 9.95 -5.23 -4.25
C VAL A 205 11.06 -4.20 -4.06
N ILE A 206 11.65 -3.77 -5.16
CA ILE A 206 12.62 -2.70 -5.21
C ILE A 206 11.85 -1.43 -5.57
N GLN A 207 11.65 -0.57 -4.57
CA GLN A 207 11.18 0.80 -4.74
C GLN A 207 12.40 1.67 -5.04
N ASP A 208 12.55 2.01 -6.31
CA ASP A 208 13.65 2.82 -6.82
C ASP A 208 13.10 3.58 -8.03
N GLY A 209 13.06 4.90 -7.95
CA GLY A 209 12.68 5.70 -9.11
C GLY A 209 13.71 5.55 -10.23
N ASP A 210 13.25 5.60 -11.47
CA ASP A 210 14.08 5.70 -12.67
C ASP A 210 15.06 6.91 -12.62
N GLU A 211 14.69 7.96 -11.91
CA GLU A 211 15.52 9.15 -11.64
C GLU A 211 16.73 8.88 -10.75
N CYS A 212 16.58 8.02 -9.73
CA CYS A 212 17.59 7.81 -8.71
C CYS A 212 18.51 6.64 -9.07
N CYS A 213 17.94 5.54 -9.60
CA CYS A 213 18.66 4.32 -9.97
C CYS A 213 19.58 3.79 -8.84
N GLU A 214 19.18 3.94 -7.58
CA GLU A 214 20.00 3.56 -6.42
C GLU A 214 20.30 2.06 -6.41
N PHE A 215 19.32 1.23 -6.76
CA PHE A 215 19.53 -0.20 -6.84
C PHE A 215 20.59 -0.55 -7.88
N THR A 216 20.57 0.12 -9.03
CA THR A 216 21.58 -0.06 -10.08
C THR A 216 22.97 0.37 -9.62
N LYS A 217 23.08 1.45 -8.83
CA LYS A 217 24.35 1.88 -8.21
C LYS A 217 24.85 0.82 -7.23
N ILE A 218 23.99 0.31 -6.34
CA ILE A 218 24.33 -0.75 -5.37
C ILE A 218 24.75 -2.04 -6.10
N LYS A 219 24.04 -2.41 -7.17
CA LYS A 219 24.40 -3.53 -8.05
C LYS A 219 25.84 -3.43 -8.56
N LYS A 220 26.30 -2.23 -8.94
CA LYS A 220 27.66 -1.98 -9.45
C LYS A 220 28.75 -1.98 -8.38
N THR A 221 28.41 -1.84 -7.09
CA THR A 221 29.42 -1.88 -6.01
C THR A 221 29.88 -3.29 -5.67
N GLY A 222 29.13 -4.32 -6.08
CA GLY A 222 29.38 -5.70 -5.69
C GLY A 222 28.84 -6.08 -4.30
N LEU A 223 28.06 -5.19 -3.65
CA LEU A 223 27.44 -5.46 -2.36
C LEU A 223 26.35 -6.55 -2.46
N ILE A 224 25.63 -6.62 -3.57
CA ILE A 224 24.55 -7.58 -3.79
C ILE A 224 25.11 -8.85 -4.43
N ASN A 225 24.77 -10.01 -3.85
CA ASN A 225 25.03 -11.30 -4.46
C ASN A 225 24.00 -11.60 -5.55
N PHE A 226 24.37 -11.37 -6.81
CA PHE A 226 23.53 -11.68 -7.97
C PHE A 226 23.19 -13.15 -8.13
N ASP A 227 24.04 -14.05 -7.65
CA ASP A 227 23.78 -15.49 -7.76
C ASP A 227 22.59 -15.92 -6.91
N ALA A 228 22.16 -15.08 -5.95
CA ALA A 228 20.96 -15.30 -5.15
C ALA A 228 19.66 -14.88 -5.85
N ILE A 229 19.72 -14.13 -6.96
CA ILE A 229 18.58 -13.65 -7.73
C ILE A 229 18.30 -14.65 -8.87
N ASP A 230 17.04 -15.05 -9.04
CA ASP A 230 16.58 -15.85 -10.18
C ASP A 230 16.27 -14.95 -11.38
N HIS A 231 15.38 -13.98 -11.19
CA HIS A 231 14.99 -13.00 -12.21
C HIS A 231 14.40 -11.73 -11.59
N GLU A 232 14.16 -10.70 -12.41
CA GLU A 232 13.53 -9.44 -12.03
C GLU A 232 12.28 -9.20 -12.89
N TYR A 233 11.16 -8.76 -12.30
CA TYR A 233 9.91 -8.42 -12.97
C TYR A 233 9.64 -6.90 -12.93
N PRO A 234 9.07 -6.27 -13.98
CA PRO A 234 8.69 -6.87 -15.27
C PRO A 234 9.90 -7.44 -16.01
N ASP A 235 9.75 -8.42 -16.88
CA ASP A 235 10.81 -8.82 -17.82
C ASP A 235 10.77 -7.84 -19.01
N ARG A 236 11.88 -7.16 -19.32
CA ARG A 236 12.01 -6.32 -20.51
C ARG A 236 12.77 -7.16 -21.53
N GLU A 237 12.09 -7.54 -22.62
CA GLU A 237 12.71 -8.06 -23.83
C GLU A 237 13.63 -7.01 -24.49
#